data_AF-M0MCN6-F1
#
_entry.id   AF-M0MCN6-F1
#
_cell.length_a   1.000
_cell.length_b   1.000
_cell.length_c   1.000
_cell.angle_alpha   90.00
_cell.angle_beta   90.00
_cell.angle_gamma   90.00
#
_symmetry.space_group_name_H-M   'P 1'
#
loop_
_entity.id
_entity.type
_entity.pdbx_description
1 polymer ?
#
loop_
_entity_poly.entity_id
_entity_poly.type
_entity_poly.pdbx_seq_one_letter_code
_entity_poly.pdbx_strand_id
1 'polypeptide(L)'
;MSSPELDVVEFLLTTRAYNEHRERDAEDLPPRYRTVFFADGGIERPLATSEEQTAAATGVDDPWAAVSGLMFTDRDDFAETLSLSEPDMAEEWFVDRIDADRLATNPTLAAVFEERENVPEVDYEQSREANRPMRADRVWIDSLLEEYFDDEEDEEMLDLVDVRAPEEVDMTLDDLVLTADQENEIVKIMKAIEHREYLAGIGLREIGKLLLVGPPGTGKTTTARALAHELDLPFVEVKLSMVTSQYLGETAKNVEKTFEIAKRLSPCILFMDEFDFVAKTRNSDEHAALKRAVNTLLKSIDEVSLIEDDVLLIGATNHPDQLDAAAWRRFDEIVNFPKPDVEMRADILQVVTQEMDIADFDPLELAADTEGLTGSDLRLVLREAVLDALTEERTTLTQDDLMEAVRDFEERDSLKDLDMIEGDHDALVAGGDISADGGSDTDTTDHSHDHDADGHTHEH
;
A
#
# COMPACT_ATOMS: atom_id res chain seq x y z
N MET A 1 10.24 24.34 12.28
CA MET A 1 11.48 24.13 11.50
C MET A 1 12.63 24.18 12.48
N SER A 2 13.37 23.08 12.57
CA SER A 2 14.57 22.98 13.40
C SER A 2 15.68 23.88 12.87
N SER A 3 16.57 24.29 13.77
CA SER A 3 17.82 24.93 13.34
C SER A 3 18.79 23.84 12.89
N PRO A 4 19.51 24.00 11.76
CA PRO A 4 20.51 23.03 11.27
C PRO A 4 21.52 22.61 12.35
N GLU A 5 21.88 23.52 13.24
CA GLU A 5 22.77 23.26 14.37
C GLU A 5 22.19 22.25 15.36
N LEU A 6 20.87 22.32 15.60
CA LEU A 6 20.17 21.41 16.51
C LEU A 6 20.13 19.99 15.92
N ASP A 7 19.91 19.87 14.61
CA ASP A 7 19.87 18.58 13.91
C ASP A 7 21.23 17.87 13.95
N VAL A 8 22.31 18.62 13.69
CA VAL A 8 23.68 18.10 13.77
C VAL A 8 24.06 17.74 15.21
N VAL A 9 23.79 18.61 16.19
CA VAL A 9 24.12 18.33 17.60
C VAL A 9 23.32 17.14 18.14
N GLU A 10 22.04 17.00 17.78
CA GLU A 10 21.23 15.84 18.13
C GLU A 10 21.87 14.54 17.61
N PHE A 11 22.28 14.52 16.34
CA PHE A 11 22.94 13.37 15.74
C PHE A 11 24.22 13.00 16.49
N LEU A 12 25.11 13.97 16.76
CA LEU A 12 26.35 13.75 17.48
C LEU A 12 26.12 13.24 18.92
N LEU A 13 25.16 13.81 19.63
CA LEU A 13 24.77 13.35 20.98
C LEU A 13 24.21 11.93 20.93
N THR A 14 23.36 11.63 19.93
CA THR A 14 22.76 10.30 19.75
C THR A 14 23.82 9.25 19.49
N THR A 15 24.73 9.51 18.55
CA THR A 15 25.86 8.61 18.24
C THR A 15 26.72 8.36 19.48
N ARG A 16 27.05 9.41 20.23
CA ARG A 16 27.84 9.30 21.46
C ARG A 16 27.12 8.46 22.50
N ALA A 17 25.88 8.81 22.84
CA ALA A 17 25.07 8.11 23.82
C ALA A 17 24.89 6.63 23.44
N TYR A 18 24.57 6.36 22.18
CA TYR A 18 24.46 5.00 21.67
C TYR A 18 25.76 4.21 21.90
N ASN A 19 26.91 4.78 21.53
CA ASN A 19 28.22 4.14 21.72
C ASN A 19 28.58 3.87 23.20
N GLU A 20 28.17 4.75 24.11
CA GLU A 20 28.41 4.61 25.56
C GLU A 20 27.50 3.55 26.20
N HIS A 21 26.24 3.46 25.74
CA HIS A 21 25.22 2.53 26.23
C HIS A 21 25.18 1.25 25.38
N ARG A 22 26.00 0.25 25.74
CA ARG A 22 26.13 -1.02 25.01
C ARG A 22 24.91 -1.95 25.10
N GLU A 23 24.04 -1.70 26.05
CA GLU A 23 22.76 -2.38 26.21
C GLU A 23 21.72 -1.99 25.15
N ARG A 24 21.97 -0.91 24.40
CA ARG A 24 21.07 -0.43 23.34
C ARG A 24 21.27 -1.18 22.03
N ASP A 25 20.19 -1.42 21.31
CA ASP A 25 20.17 -2.08 20.01
C ASP A 25 19.70 -1.11 18.91
N ALA A 26 19.64 -1.57 17.66
CA ALA A 26 19.28 -0.72 16.53
C ALA A 26 17.89 -0.05 16.68
N GLU A 27 16.98 -0.65 17.45
CA GLU A 27 15.64 -0.10 17.71
C GLU A 27 15.68 1.15 18.61
N ASP A 28 16.78 1.39 19.31
CA ASP A 28 16.97 2.59 20.13
C ASP A 28 17.41 3.82 19.30
N LEU A 29 17.79 3.62 18.03
CA LEU A 29 18.15 4.71 17.12
C LEU A 29 16.92 5.20 16.35
N PRO A 30 16.77 6.51 16.12
CA PRO A 30 15.78 7.04 15.18
C PRO A 30 15.97 6.47 13.76
N PRO A 31 14.90 6.21 12.98
CA PRO A 31 15.00 5.71 11.60
C PRO A 31 15.93 6.55 10.72
N ARG A 32 15.83 7.88 10.79
CA ARG A 32 16.70 8.83 10.07
C ARG A 32 18.20 8.63 10.31
N TYR A 33 18.58 8.05 11.45
CA TYR A 33 19.98 7.80 11.80
C TYR A 33 20.39 6.35 11.52
N ARG A 34 19.46 5.39 11.62
CA ARG A 34 19.74 3.98 11.30
C ARG A 34 20.23 3.80 9.87
N THR A 35 19.55 4.42 8.90
CA THR A 35 19.85 4.35 7.46
C THR A 35 21.32 4.62 7.16
N VAL A 36 21.94 5.54 7.90
CA VAL A 36 23.33 5.99 7.68
C VAL A 36 24.36 5.09 8.34
N PHE A 37 23.96 4.39 9.41
CA PHE A 37 24.82 3.47 10.16
C PHE A 37 24.67 2.01 9.76
N PHE A 38 23.67 1.70 8.93
CA PHE A 38 23.41 0.36 8.48
C PHE A 38 24.46 -0.08 7.45
N ALA A 39 25.17 -1.16 7.75
CA ALA A 39 26.17 -1.78 6.89
C ALA A 39 26.22 -3.29 7.17
N ASP A 40 26.46 -4.09 6.11
CA ASP A 40 26.66 -5.54 6.22
C ASP A 40 25.56 -6.28 7.02
N GLY A 41 24.29 -5.90 6.81
CA GLY A 41 23.14 -6.53 7.46
C GLY A 41 22.88 -6.10 8.90
N GLY A 42 23.54 -5.04 9.39
CA GLY A 42 23.29 -4.53 10.74
C GLY A 42 23.90 -3.16 11.02
N ILE A 43 23.91 -2.78 12.30
CA ILE A 43 24.56 -1.55 12.77
C ILE A 43 25.81 -1.94 13.57
N GLU A 44 26.98 -1.68 13.00
CA GLU A 44 28.26 -1.97 13.64
C GLU A 44 28.71 -0.87 14.60
N ARG A 45 29.22 -1.27 15.77
CA ARG A 45 29.76 -0.34 16.78
C ARG A 45 31.30 -0.35 16.74
N PRO A 46 31.98 0.79 17.02
CA PRO A 46 31.39 2.08 17.36
C PRO A 46 30.87 2.82 16.12
N LEU A 47 29.78 3.55 16.30
CA LEU A 47 29.28 4.49 15.31
C LEU A 47 30.29 5.63 15.11
N ALA A 48 30.60 5.94 13.87
CA ALA A 48 31.42 7.08 13.48
C ALA A 48 30.54 8.19 12.89
N THR A 49 30.95 9.44 13.03
CA THR A 49 30.18 10.63 12.62
C THR A 49 30.95 11.34 11.51
N SER A 50 31.09 10.72 10.34
CA SER A 50 31.67 11.40 9.19
C SER A 50 30.80 12.57 8.74
N GLU A 51 31.37 13.55 8.04
CA GLU A 51 30.59 14.68 7.51
C GLU A 51 29.53 14.20 6.52
N GLU A 52 29.85 13.22 5.68
CA GLU A 52 28.90 12.61 4.75
C GLU A 52 27.74 11.93 5.48
N GLN A 53 28.03 11.13 6.51
CA GLN A 53 27.02 10.47 7.32
C GLN A 53 26.15 11.51 8.05
N THR A 54 26.76 12.54 8.60
CA THR A 54 26.04 13.61 9.30
C THR A 54 25.13 14.37 8.33
N ALA A 55 25.59 14.69 7.13
CA ALA A 55 24.78 15.37 6.11
C ALA A 55 23.59 14.51 5.69
N ALA A 56 23.82 13.21 5.41
CA ALA A 56 22.76 12.28 5.04
C ALA A 56 21.71 12.10 6.16
N ALA A 57 22.16 12.01 7.42
CA ALA A 57 21.28 11.79 8.57
C ALA A 57 20.44 13.02 8.96
N THR A 58 20.96 14.22 8.71
CA THR A 58 20.36 15.49 9.17
C THR A 58 19.71 16.29 8.05
N GLY A 59 20.01 15.98 6.79
CA GLY A 59 19.62 16.79 5.63
C GLY A 59 20.35 18.13 5.52
N VAL A 60 21.41 18.34 6.31
CA VAL A 60 22.21 19.58 6.31
C VAL A 60 23.37 19.43 5.33
N ASP A 61 23.39 20.25 4.27
CA ASP A 61 24.40 20.18 3.20
C ASP A 61 25.85 20.34 3.71
N ASP A 62 26.09 21.22 4.68
CA ASP A 62 27.41 21.46 5.30
C ASP A 62 27.28 21.40 6.84
N PRO A 63 27.37 20.19 7.43
CA PRO A 63 27.18 20.02 8.86
C PRO A 63 28.22 20.75 9.70
N TRP A 64 29.48 20.82 9.23
CA TRP A 64 30.53 21.53 9.96
C TRP A 64 30.28 23.04 9.96
N ALA A 65 29.90 23.63 8.83
CA ALA A 65 29.60 25.05 8.79
C ALA A 65 28.48 25.42 9.78
N ALA A 66 27.47 24.56 9.93
CA ALA A 66 26.39 24.75 10.89
C ALA A 66 26.92 24.79 12.34
N VAL A 67 27.77 23.83 12.75
CA VAL A 67 28.18 23.71 14.15
C VAL A 67 29.51 24.37 14.51
N SER A 68 30.32 24.81 13.55
CA SER A 68 31.66 25.38 13.77
C SER A 68 31.72 26.58 14.73
N GLY A 69 30.60 27.27 14.95
CA GLY A 69 30.48 28.38 15.90
C GLY A 69 30.24 27.94 17.36
N LEU A 70 30.00 26.65 17.60
CA LEU A 70 29.73 26.08 18.92
C LEU A 70 31.05 25.71 19.61
N MET A 71 31.18 26.09 20.86
CA MET A 71 32.44 25.94 21.63
C MET A 71 32.74 24.48 22.01
N PHE A 72 31.75 23.60 21.84
CA PHE A 72 31.79 22.19 22.26
C PHE A 72 31.88 21.21 21.09
N THR A 73 32.05 21.69 19.85
CA THR A 73 32.19 20.85 18.66
C THR A 73 33.60 20.91 18.09
N ASP A 74 34.07 19.79 17.55
CA ASP A 74 35.39 19.68 16.93
C ASP A 74 35.31 18.85 15.63
N ARG A 75 36.26 19.09 14.72
CA ARG A 75 36.37 18.40 13.43
C ARG A 75 37.78 17.86 13.25
N ASP A 76 37.87 16.58 12.91
CA ASP A 76 39.11 15.99 12.40
C ASP A 76 39.16 16.19 10.87
N ASP A 77 40.00 17.11 10.41
CA ASP A 77 40.18 17.41 8.98
C ASP A 77 40.72 16.22 8.16
N PHE A 78 41.41 15.27 8.80
CA PHE A 78 42.00 14.12 8.10
C PHE A 78 41.02 12.95 7.99
N ALA A 79 40.27 12.69 9.06
CA ALA A 79 39.25 11.65 9.08
C ALA A 79 37.89 12.14 8.54
N GLU A 80 37.72 13.45 8.35
CA GLU A 80 36.46 14.10 7.98
C GLU A 80 35.33 13.72 8.94
N THR A 81 35.63 13.69 10.25
CA THR A 81 34.67 13.35 11.31
C THR A 81 34.40 14.52 12.23
N LEU A 82 33.15 14.57 12.71
CA LEU A 82 32.66 15.55 13.67
C LEU A 82 32.57 14.92 15.05
N SER A 83 32.86 15.69 16.10
CA SER A 83 32.79 15.18 17.48
C SER A 83 32.42 16.27 18.47
N LEU A 84 32.04 15.85 19.68
CA LEU A 84 31.77 16.74 20.81
C LEU A 84 33.01 16.80 21.72
N SER A 85 33.67 17.94 21.77
CA SER A 85 34.84 18.19 22.63
C SER A 85 34.45 18.43 24.09
N GLU A 86 33.28 19.02 24.33
CA GLU A 86 32.69 19.24 25.66
C GLU A 86 31.25 18.69 25.71
N PRO A 87 31.06 17.37 25.93
CA PRO A 87 29.75 16.71 25.88
C PRO A 87 28.72 17.29 26.84
N ASP A 88 29.11 17.58 28.09
CA ASP A 88 28.20 18.14 29.09
C ASP A 88 27.63 19.50 28.64
N MET A 89 28.46 20.34 27.98
CA MET A 89 28.02 21.62 27.43
C MET A 89 27.08 21.43 26.23
N ALA A 90 27.34 20.42 25.40
CA ALA A 90 26.48 20.08 24.27
C ALA A 90 25.09 19.62 24.74
N GLU A 91 25.04 18.80 25.78
CA GLU A 91 23.79 18.33 26.39
C GLU A 91 22.99 19.49 27.00
N GLU A 92 23.63 20.38 27.77
CA GLU A 92 22.97 21.60 28.29
C GLU A 92 22.46 22.49 27.16
N TRP A 93 23.27 22.71 26.12
CA TRP A 93 22.88 23.50 24.96
C TRP A 93 21.68 22.91 24.21
N PHE A 94 21.63 21.59 24.10
CA PHE A 94 20.58 20.84 23.41
C PHE A 94 19.26 20.89 24.18
N VAL A 95 19.30 20.64 25.49
CA VAL A 95 18.11 20.66 26.37
C VAL A 95 17.44 22.04 26.37
N ASP A 96 18.21 23.12 26.32
CA ASP A 96 17.68 24.49 26.26
C ASP A 96 16.92 24.81 24.95
N ARG A 97 17.02 23.95 23.93
CA ARG A 97 16.51 24.19 22.57
C ARG A 97 15.55 23.13 22.07
N ILE A 98 15.53 21.96 22.67
CA ILE A 98 14.68 20.85 22.29
C ILE A 98 13.32 20.94 22.99
N ASP A 99 12.26 20.54 22.30
CA ASP A 99 10.94 20.32 22.89
C ASP A 99 10.71 18.84 23.23
N ALA A 100 9.70 18.56 24.05
CA ALA A 100 9.37 17.20 24.50
C ALA A 100 9.02 16.28 23.33
N ASP A 101 8.25 16.78 22.37
CA ASP A 101 7.75 16.00 21.23
C ASP A 101 8.93 15.51 20.37
N ARG A 102 9.88 16.39 20.07
CA ARG A 102 11.08 16.02 19.31
C ARG A 102 12.00 15.12 20.11
N LEU A 103 12.20 15.37 21.41
CA LEU A 103 13.02 14.49 22.25
C LEU A 103 12.45 13.07 22.32
N ALA A 104 11.12 12.93 22.36
CA ALA A 104 10.43 11.64 22.35
C ALA A 104 10.61 10.86 21.05
N THR A 105 11.03 11.49 19.94
CA THR A 105 11.36 10.79 18.68
C THR A 105 12.72 10.09 18.71
N ASN A 106 13.49 10.22 19.80
CA ASN A 106 14.84 9.70 19.92
C ASN A 106 15.03 8.87 21.19
N PRO A 107 14.82 7.54 21.14
CA PRO A 107 14.85 6.69 22.32
C PRO A 107 16.20 6.70 23.03
N THR A 108 17.29 6.75 22.26
CA THR A 108 18.64 6.84 22.79
C THR A 108 18.82 8.09 23.66
N LEU A 109 18.36 9.26 23.20
CA LEU A 109 18.43 10.49 23.99
C LEU A 109 17.36 10.54 25.09
N ALA A 110 16.15 10.05 24.84
CA ALA A 110 15.11 9.90 25.86
C ALA A 110 15.64 9.17 27.10
N ALA A 111 16.36 8.06 26.90
CA ALA A 111 17.01 7.32 27.99
C ALA A 111 18.08 8.11 28.76
N VAL A 112 18.80 9.03 28.09
CA VAL A 112 19.83 9.85 28.73
C VAL A 112 19.21 10.99 29.56
N PHE A 113 18.05 11.48 29.14
CA PHE A 113 17.42 12.66 29.72
C PHE A 113 16.28 12.35 30.69
N GLU A 114 15.63 11.18 30.62
CA GLU A 114 14.48 10.77 31.46
C GLU A 114 14.66 11.05 32.97
N GLU A 115 15.85 10.80 33.53
CA GLU A 115 16.13 11.00 34.97
C GLU A 115 16.69 12.40 35.32
N ARG A 116 16.84 13.31 34.34
CA ARG A 116 17.47 14.62 34.59
C ARG A 116 16.47 15.66 35.10
N GLU A 117 16.95 16.59 35.92
CA GLU A 117 16.18 17.76 36.31
C GLU A 117 16.27 18.86 35.23
N ASN A 118 15.18 19.61 35.01
CA ASN A 118 15.08 20.72 34.05
C ASN A 118 15.19 20.33 32.56
N VAL A 119 14.79 19.10 32.21
CA VAL A 119 14.59 18.67 30.82
C VAL A 119 13.09 18.59 30.48
N PRO A 120 12.72 18.59 29.19
CA PRO A 120 11.36 18.24 28.78
C PRO A 120 10.98 16.84 29.31
N GLU A 121 9.71 16.66 29.70
CA GLU A 121 9.20 15.38 30.16
C GLU A 121 9.29 14.36 29.02
N VAL A 122 10.05 13.28 29.23
CA VAL A 122 10.26 12.21 28.27
C VAL A 122 10.36 10.88 29.02
N ASP A 123 9.81 9.83 28.43
CA ASP A 123 9.85 8.47 28.94
C ASP A 123 10.50 7.58 27.88
N TYR A 124 11.51 6.83 28.28
CA TYR A 124 12.28 6.01 27.35
C TYR A 124 11.46 4.86 26.78
N GLU A 125 10.66 4.18 27.60
CA GLU A 125 9.86 3.03 27.15
C GLU A 125 8.82 3.47 26.11
N GLN A 126 8.14 4.59 26.35
CA GLN A 126 7.20 5.19 25.41
C GLN A 126 7.89 5.66 24.13
N SER A 127 9.05 6.31 24.26
CA SER A 127 9.83 6.75 23.09
C SER A 127 10.26 5.56 22.22
N ARG A 128 10.71 4.47 22.85
CA ARG A 128 11.10 3.24 22.14
C ARG A 128 9.91 2.54 21.49
N GLU A 129 8.76 2.49 22.16
CA GLU A 129 7.53 1.87 21.62
C GLU A 129 6.98 2.67 20.43
N ALA A 130 7.06 4.01 20.47
CA ALA A 130 6.65 4.88 19.38
C ALA A 130 7.70 4.95 18.24
N ASN A 131 8.91 4.44 18.45
CA ASN A 131 9.95 4.45 17.45
C ASN A 131 9.67 3.38 16.39
N ARG A 132 9.48 3.80 15.14
CA ARG A 132 9.23 2.87 14.02
C ARG A 132 10.28 1.76 14.00
N PRO A 133 9.89 0.47 13.98
CA PRO A 133 10.83 -0.63 14.07
C PRO A 133 11.78 -0.70 12.87
N MET A 134 13.01 -1.19 13.06
CA MET A 134 14.04 -1.30 12.01
C MET A 134 13.57 -2.11 10.80
N ARG A 135 12.70 -3.11 11.03
CA ARG A 135 12.11 -3.95 9.98
C ARG A 135 11.33 -3.17 8.91
N ALA A 136 10.93 -1.94 9.20
CA ALA A 136 10.21 -1.05 8.30
C ALA A 136 11.12 -0.15 7.46
N ASP A 137 12.43 -0.13 7.71
CA ASP A 137 13.36 0.73 7.01
C ASP A 137 13.75 0.11 5.65
N ARG A 138 13.82 0.92 4.58
CA ARG A 138 14.17 0.45 3.23
C ARG A 138 15.49 -0.34 3.19
N VAL A 139 16.51 0.16 3.88
CA VAL A 139 17.84 -0.46 3.90
C VAL A 139 17.82 -1.85 4.53
N TRP A 140 16.96 -2.06 5.53
CA TRP A 140 16.77 -3.37 6.13
C TRP A 140 16.12 -4.34 5.14
N ILE A 141 15.05 -3.89 4.46
CA ILE A 141 14.35 -4.69 3.46
C ILE A 141 15.30 -5.06 2.31
N ASP A 142 16.08 -4.11 1.81
CA ASP A 142 17.06 -4.36 0.75
C ASP A 142 18.13 -5.36 1.20
N SER A 143 18.61 -5.27 2.44
CA SER A 143 19.54 -6.25 2.99
C SER A 143 18.94 -7.66 3.10
N LEU A 144 17.66 -7.79 3.49
CA LEU A 144 16.98 -9.08 3.51
C LEU A 144 16.79 -9.64 2.10
N LEU A 145 16.52 -8.76 1.13
CA LEU A 145 16.40 -9.15 -0.27
C LEU A 145 17.74 -9.67 -0.81
N GLU A 146 18.84 -8.98 -0.50
CA GLU A 146 20.19 -9.43 -0.87
C GLU A 146 20.57 -10.75 -0.18
N GLU A 147 20.22 -10.94 1.10
CA GLU A 147 20.51 -12.18 1.82
C GLU A 147 19.72 -13.38 1.30
N TYR A 148 18.43 -13.20 1.02
CA TYR A 148 17.54 -14.29 0.67
C TYR A 148 17.40 -14.56 -0.81
N PHE A 149 17.91 -13.68 -1.67
CA PHE A 149 17.77 -13.77 -3.12
C PHE A 149 19.09 -13.46 -3.85
N ASP A 150 20.21 -14.05 -3.39
CA ASP A 150 21.56 -13.83 -3.95
C ASP A 150 21.92 -14.70 -5.18
N ASP A 151 21.18 -15.77 -5.41
CA ASP A 151 21.38 -16.71 -6.53
C ASP A 151 20.40 -16.44 -7.69
N GLU A 152 20.80 -16.77 -8.94
CA GLU A 152 20.01 -16.51 -10.17
C GLU A 152 18.57 -17.07 -10.13
N GLU A 153 18.30 -18.23 -9.51
CA GLU A 153 16.95 -18.80 -9.42
C GLU A 153 16.04 -18.02 -8.45
N ASP A 154 16.65 -17.35 -7.47
CA ASP A 154 15.96 -16.59 -6.44
C ASP A 154 15.72 -15.14 -6.90
N GLU A 155 16.65 -14.53 -7.66
CA GLU A 155 16.42 -13.23 -8.31
C GLU A 155 15.19 -13.26 -9.23
N GLU A 156 14.97 -14.35 -9.99
CA GLU A 156 13.77 -14.53 -10.83
C GLU A 156 12.46 -14.52 -10.01
N MET A 157 12.51 -14.80 -8.71
CA MET A 157 11.33 -14.73 -7.85
C MET A 157 10.90 -13.30 -7.59
N LEU A 158 11.84 -12.36 -7.48
CA LEU A 158 11.55 -10.96 -7.23
C LEU A 158 10.81 -10.30 -8.39
N ASP A 159 10.93 -10.83 -9.61
CA ASP A 159 10.14 -10.38 -10.75
C ASP A 159 8.62 -10.59 -10.55
N LEU A 160 8.22 -11.50 -9.65
CA LEU A 160 6.82 -11.81 -9.36
C LEU A 160 6.15 -10.82 -8.41
N VAL A 161 6.92 -9.99 -7.70
CA VAL A 161 6.41 -9.09 -6.66
C VAL A 161 6.96 -7.67 -6.81
N ASP A 162 6.26 -6.69 -6.23
CA ASP A 162 6.76 -5.35 -5.94
C ASP A 162 6.88 -5.22 -4.43
N VAL A 163 8.09 -4.97 -3.91
CA VAL A 163 8.33 -4.83 -2.46
C VAL A 163 8.51 -3.36 -2.15
N ARG A 164 7.67 -2.85 -1.25
CA ARG A 164 7.71 -1.46 -0.79
C ARG A 164 7.97 -1.37 0.70
N ALA A 165 8.79 -0.42 1.08
CA ALA A 165 8.95 -0.03 2.47
C ALA A 165 7.72 0.80 2.92
N PRO A 166 7.28 0.68 4.19
CA PRO A 166 6.24 1.53 4.77
C PRO A 166 6.42 3.03 4.47
N GLU A 167 7.65 3.52 4.50
CA GLU A 167 7.98 4.93 4.26
C GLU A 167 7.81 5.40 2.81
N GLU A 168 7.69 4.48 1.86
CA GLU A 168 7.41 4.79 0.45
C GLU A 168 5.89 4.96 0.19
N VAL A 169 5.06 4.77 1.22
CA VAL A 169 3.61 4.94 1.12
C VAL A 169 3.24 6.37 1.53
N ASP A 170 2.89 7.21 0.55
CA ASP A 170 2.54 8.61 0.79
C ASP A 170 1.20 8.81 1.52
N MET A 171 0.26 7.87 1.37
CA MET A 171 -1.10 8.02 1.89
C MET A 171 -1.26 7.25 3.19
N THR A 172 -1.69 7.94 4.25
CA THR A 172 -1.95 7.37 5.56
C THR A 172 -3.43 7.00 5.73
N LEU A 173 -3.78 6.33 6.83
CA LEU A 173 -5.19 6.05 7.14
C LEU A 173 -5.99 7.34 7.42
N ASP A 174 -5.34 8.40 7.92
CA ASP A 174 -5.96 9.70 8.17
C ASP A 174 -6.34 10.42 6.86
N ASP A 175 -5.67 10.10 5.75
CA ASP A 175 -5.96 10.64 4.41
C ASP A 175 -7.08 9.87 3.70
N LEU A 176 -7.66 8.85 4.35
CA LEU A 176 -8.70 8.00 3.80
C LEU A 176 -10.03 8.22 4.50
N VAL A 177 -11.06 8.42 3.70
CA VAL A 177 -12.44 8.39 4.19
C VAL A 177 -12.94 6.96 4.12
N LEU A 178 -13.16 6.36 5.29
CA LEU A 178 -13.68 5.02 5.45
C LEU A 178 -15.01 5.04 6.19
N THR A 179 -15.83 4.03 5.95
CA THR A 179 -17.05 3.81 6.73
C THR A 179 -16.70 3.25 8.11
N ALA A 180 -17.55 3.48 9.11
CA ALA A 180 -17.35 2.93 10.45
C ALA A 180 -17.17 1.40 10.46
N ASP A 181 -17.83 0.67 9.56
CA ASP A 181 -17.66 -0.78 9.45
C ASP A 181 -16.24 -1.13 8.96
N GLN A 182 -15.72 -0.41 7.96
CA GLN A 182 -14.36 -0.60 7.45
C GLN A 182 -13.31 -0.26 8.52
N GLU A 183 -13.46 0.87 9.21
CA GLU A 183 -12.58 1.28 10.31
C GLU A 183 -12.55 0.22 11.42
N ASN A 184 -13.72 -0.28 11.82
CA ASN A 184 -13.81 -1.31 12.84
C ASN A 184 -13.08 -2.60 12.45
N GLU A 185 -13.18 -3.05 11.19
CA GLU A 185 -12.44 -4.23 10.73
C GLU A 185 -10.93 -3.99 10.71
N ILE A 186 -10.47 -2.81 10.26
CA ILE A 186 -9.05 -2.44 10.28
C ILE A 186 -8.52 -2.44 11.71
N VAL A 187 -9.21 -1.80 12.65
CA VAL A 187 -8.81 -1.75 14.07
C VAL A 187 -8.71 -3.14 14.68
N LYS A 188 -9.62 -4.07 14.35
CA LYS A 188 -9.53 -5.46 14.83
C LYS A 188 -8.25 -6.13 14.34
N ILE A 189 -7.86 -5.90 13.09
CA ILE A 189 -6.64 -6.49 12.52
C ILE A 189 -5.39 -5.88 13.17
N MET A 190 -5.36 -4.57 13.38
CA MET A 190 -4.27 -3.93 14.13
C MET A 190 -4.13 -4.55 15.52
N LYS A 191 -5.24 -4.72 16.25
CA LYS A 191 -5.24 -5.39 17.56
C LYS A 191 -4.84 -6.86 17.50
N ALA A 192 -5.16 -7.55 16.41
CA ALA A 192 -4.72 -8.93 16.23
C ALA A 192 -3.21 -9.04 16.06
N ILE A 193 -2.59 -8.09 15.36
CA ILE A 193 -1.13 -8.02 15.20
C ILE A 193 -0.47 -7.70 16.54
N GLU A 194 -0.96 -6.67 17.24
CA GLU A 194 -0.47 -6.26 18.57
C GLU A 194 -0.55 -7.41 19.60
N HIS A 195 -1.60 -8.21 19.56
CA HIS A 195 -1.84 -9.29 20.52
C HIS A 195 -1.63 -10.69 19.94
N ARG A 196 -0.80 -10.83 18.90
CA ARG A 196 -0.57 -12.11 18.19
C ARG A 196 -0.18 -13.27 19.12
N GLU A 197 0.67 -13.00 20.12
CA GLU A 197 1.18 -14.03 21.05
C GLU A 197 0.07 -14.56 21.96
N TYR A 198 -0.84 -13.67 22.37
CA TYR A 198 -2.02 -14.04 23.12
C TYR A 198 -2.96 -14.91 22.27
N LEU A 199 -3.20 -14.52 21.02
CA LEU A 199 -4.03 -15.27 20.07
C LEU A 199 -3.46 -16.67 19.81
N ALA A 200 -2.14 -16.77 19.62
CA ALA A 200 -1.43 -18.03 19.52
C ALA A 200 -1.62 -18.89 20.78
N GLY A 201 -1.52 -18.27 21.96
CA GLY A 201 -1.65 -18.93 23.27
C GLY A 201 -3.04 -19.51 23.53
N ILE A 202 -4.11 -18.87 23.03
CA ILE A 202 -5.49 -19.40 23.11
C ILE A 202 -5.85 -20.32 21.94
N GLY A 203 -4.94 -20.49 20.97
CA GLY A 203 -5.12 -21.36 19.81
C GLY A 203 -5.99 -20.78 18.70
N LEU A 204 -6.19 -19.46 18.67
CA LEU A 204 -6.93 -18.78 17.60
C LEU A 204 -5.94 -18.43 16.48
N ARG A 205 -5.98 -19.22 15.39
CA ARG A 205 -5.02 -19.14 14.27
C ARG A 205 -5.63 -18.72 12.93
N GLU A 206 -6.95 -18.74 12.83
CA GLU A 206 -7.73 -18.32 11.65
C GLU A 206 -7.91 -16.79 11.68
N ILE A 207 -6.78 -16.07 11.61
CA ILE A 207 -6.72 -14.61 11.57
C ILE A 207 -5.63 -14.21 10.58
N GLY A 208 -5.84 -13.08 9.90
CA GLY A 208 -4.84 -12.44 9.06
C GLY A 208 -5.07 -12.63 7.56
N LYS A 209 -6.27 -13.06 7.15
CA LYS A 209 -6.65 -13.16 5.73
C LYS A 209 -7.85 -12.28 5.47
N LEU A 210 -7.62 -11.11 4.87
CA LEU A 210 -8.67 -10.16 4.52
C LEU A 210 -8.98 -10.22 3.02
N LEU A 211 -10.27 -10.11 2.69
CA LEU A 211 -10.72 -9.88 1.32
C LEU A 211 -11.43 -8.52 1.21
N LEU A 212 -10.84 -7.59 0.47
CA LEU A 212 -11.42 -6.30 0.14
C LEU A 212 -12.24 -6.44 -1.15
N VAL A 213 -13.54 -6.18 -1.08
CA VAL A 213 -14.45 -6.35 -2.23
C VAL A 213 -15.20 -5.07 -2.55
N GLY A 214 -15.31 -4.72 -3.82
CA GLY A 214 -16.12 -3.57 -4.23
C GLY A 214 -15.73 -3.02 -5.59
N PRO A 215 -16.48 -2.06 -6.16
CA PRO A 215 -16.19 -1.47 -7.47
C PRO A 215 -14.75 -0.92 -7.56
N PRO A 216 -14.19 -0.80 -8.78
CA PRO A 216 -12.90 -0.12 -8.96
C PRO A 216 -12.98 1.34 -8.48
N GLY A 217 -11.86 1.89 -8.01
CA GLY A 217 -11.78 3.31 -7.60
C GLY A 217 -12.32 3.65 -6.21
N THR A 218 -12.73 2.66 -5.41
CA THR A 218 -13.23 2.85 -4.04
C THR A 218 -12.14 2.83 -2.96
N GLY A 219 -10.86 2.77 -3.33
CA GLY A 219 -9.75 2.89 -2.38
C GLY A 219 -9.24 1.60 -1.75
N LYS A 220 -9.59 0.42 -2.27
CA LYS A 220 -9.10 -0.89 -1.76
C LYS A 220 -7.58 -0.99 -1.66
N THR A 221 -6.88 -0.78 -2.78
CA THR A 221 -5.41 -0.83 -2.87
C THR A 221 -4.77 0.26 -2.01
N THR A 222 -5.34 1.46 -2.00
CA THR A 222 -4.86 2.57 -1.14
C THR A 222 -4.99 2.24 0.34
N THR A 223 -6.11 1.64 0.75
CA THR A 223 -6.34 1.23 2.15
C THR A 223 -5.34 0.16 2.58
N ALA A 224 -5.05 -0.82 1.71
CA ALA A 224 -4.06 -1.85 2.01
C ALA A 224 -2.64 -1.27 2.19
N ARG A 225 -2.26 -0.29 1.37
CA ARG A 225 -0.97 0.41 1.50
C ARG A 225 -0.91 1.29 2.74
N ALA A 226 -1.96 2.07 3.02
CA ALA A 226 -2.06 2.89 4.21
C ALA A 226 -1.98 2.06 5.50
N LEU A 227 -2.58 0.86 5.48
CA LEU A 227 -2.45 -0.10 6.58
C LEU A 227 -1.02 -0.61 6.76
N ALA A 228 -0.24 -0.76 5.67
CA ALA A 228 1.17 -1.15 5.73
C ALA A 228 2.03 -0.07 6.39
N HIS A 229 1.74 1.21 6.06
CA HIS A 229 2.35 2.37 6.70
C HIS A 229 2.05 2.39 8.21
N GLU A 230 0.76 2.30 8.58
CA GLU A 230 0.34 2.35 9.99
C GLU A 230 0.91 1.21 10.86
N LEU A 231 1.13 0.04 10.26
CA LEU A 231 1.63 -1.15 10.96
C LEU A 231 3.15 -1.31 10.89
N ASP A 232 3.84 -0.41 10.20
CA ASP A 232 5.27 -0.50 9.92
C ASP A 232 5.65 -1.87 9.34
N LEU A 233 4.88 -2.30 8.34
CA LEU A 233 5.04 -3.60 7.68
C LEU A 233 5.45 -3.43 6.20
N PRO A 234 6.54 -4.08 5.75
CA PRO A 234 6.83 -4.21 4.33
C PRO A 234 5.60 -4.64 3.52
N PHE A 235 5.37 -3.99 2.39
CA PHE A 235 4.23 -4.27 1.51
C PHE A 235 4.70 -5.04 0.28
N VAL A 236 4.30 -6.31 0.19
CA VAL A 236 4.67 -7.23 -0.90
C VAL A 236 3.47 -7.36 -1.83
N GLU A 237 3.48 -6.66 -2.96
CA GLU A 237 2.41 -6.66 -3.95
C GLU A 237 2.68 -7.67 -5.07
N VAL A 238 1.76 -8.60 -5.31
CA VAL A 238 1.91 -9.62 -6.35
C VAL A 238 1.65 -9.05 -7.74
N LYS A 239 2.61 -9.19 -8.65
CA LYS A 239 2.47 -8.82 -10.07
C LYS A 239 1.73 -9.92 -10.83
N LEU A 240 0.40 -9.86 -10.86
CA LEU A 240 -0.42 -10.89 -11.50
C LEU A 240 -0.05 -11.17 -12.97
N SER A 241 0.37 -10.16 -13.74
CA SER A 241 0.81 -10.33 -15.13
C SER A 241 1.99 -11.29 -15.28
N MET A 242 2.88 -11.33 -14.27
CA MET A 242 4.04 -12.23 -14.24
C MET A 242 3.67 -13.63 -13.73
N VAL A 243 2.65 -13.71 -12.87
CA VAL A 243 2.10 -14.99 -12.41
C VAL A 243 1.39 -15.71 -13.56
N THR A 244 0.65 -14.99 -14.40
CA THR A 244 -0.10 -15.57 -15.54
C THR A 244 0.70 -15.53 -16.84
N SER A 245 1.85 -16.20 -16.88
CA SER A 245 2.64 -16.34 -18.11
C SER A 245 1.92 -17.21 -19.17
N GLN A 246 2.34 -17.11 -20.44
CA GLN A 246 1.84 -17.94 -21.55
C GLN A 246 2.13 -19.45 -21.36
N TYR A 247 2.91 -19.82 -20.34
CA TYR A 247 3.25 -21.19 -19.99
C TYR A 247 2.47 -21.63 -18.74
N LEU A 248 1.28 -22.19 -18.99
CA LEU A 248 0.31 -22.76 -18.04
C LEU A 248 0.84 -23.73 -16.96
N GLY A 249 2.10 -24.19 -17.05
CA GLY A 249 2.77 -24.99 -16.01
C GLY A 249 3.53 -24.16 -14.98
N GLU A 250 4.00 -22.97 -15.33
CA GLU A 250 4.79 -22.07 -14.48
C GLU A 250 3.91 -21.28 -13.51
N THR A 251 2.67 -20.97 -13.89
CA THR A 251 1.73 -20.20 -13.07
C THR A 251 1.56 -20.74 -11.65
N ALA A 252 1.43 -22.07 -11.49
CA ALA A 252 1.28 -22.67 -10.16
C ALA A 252 2.56 -22.56 -9.32
N LYS A 253 3.74 -22.75 -9.94
CA LYS A 253 5.04 -22.56 -9.26
C LYS A 253 5.23 -21.10 -8.87
N ASN A 254 4.86 -20.16 -9.74
CA ASN A 254 4.97 -18.73 -9.48
C ASN A 254 4.06 -18.30 -8.31
N VAL A 255 2.85 -18.85 -8.21
CA VAL A 255 2.01 -18.64 -7.02
C VAL A 255 2.72 -19.12 -5.76
N GLU A 256 3.23 -20.36 -5.72
CA GLU A 256 3.95 -20.87 -4.53
C GLU A 256 5.15 -19.98 -4.17
N LYS A 257 5.94 -19.57 -5.19
CA LYS A 257 7.07 -18.65 -5.03
C LYS A 257 6.66 -17.31 -4.39
N THR A 258 5.53 -16.70 -4.79
CA THR A 258 5.09 -15.42 -4.20
C THR A 258 4.80 -15.51 -2.70
N PHE A 259 4.21 -16.62 -2.24
CA PHE A 259 3.98 -16.85 -0.81
C PHE A 259 5.27 -17.19 -0.08
N GLU A 260 6.20 -17.90 -0.73
CA GLU A 260 7.54 -18.15 -0.18
C GLU A 260 8.31 -16.85 0.05
N ILE A 261 8.28 -15.92 -0.93
CA ILE A 261 8.88 -14.59 -0.78
C ILE A 261 8.30 -13.86 0.43
N ALA A 262 6.97 -13.85 0.58
CA ALA A 262 6.32 -13.20 1.71
C ALA A 262 6.73 -13.80 3.07
N LYS A 263 6.90 -15.13 3.16
CA LYS A 263 7.38 -15.80 4.36
C LYS A 263 8.84 -15.45 4.67
N ARG A 264 9.71 -15.38 3.64
CA ARG A 264 11.11 -14.97 3.79
C ARG A 264 11.24 -13.50 4.22
N LEU A 265 10.35 -12.63 3.73
CA LEU A 265 10.27 -11.21 4.09
C LEU A 265 9.40 -10.93 5.33
N SER A 266 8.99 -11.96 6.08
CA SER A 266 8.18 -11.79 7.27
C SER A 266 8.93 -10.98 8.35
N PRO A 267 8.24 -10.15 9.14
CA PRO A 267 6.80 -9.84 9.08
C PRO A 267 6.44 -8.89 7.91
N CYS A 268 5.36 -9.17 7.17
CA CYS A 268 4.94 -8.34 6.03
C CYS A 268 3.44 -8.39 5.73
N ILE A 269 2.97 -7.48 4.86
CA ILE A 269 1.66 -7.58 4.20
C ILE A 269 1.86 -8.16 2.80
N LEU A 270 1.23 -9.30 2.52
CA LEU A 270 1.13 -9.86 1.18
C LEU A 270 -0.17 -9.38 0.53
N PHE A 271 -0.06 -8.53 -0.50
CA PHE A 271 -1.20 -7.96 -1.21
C PHE A 271 -1.38 -8.58 -2.59
N MET A 272 -2.61 -8.99 -2.89
CA MET A 272 -3.01 -9.53 -4.19
C MET A 272 -4.17 -8.71 -4.75
N ASP A 273 -3.88 -7.80 -5.68
CA ASP A 273 -4.92 -7.08 -6.44
C ASP A 273 -5.55 -7.98 -7.51
N GLU A 274 -6.72 -7.59 -8.02
CA GLU A 274 -7.49 -8.31 -9.05
C GLU A 274 -7.60 -9.82 -8.79
N PHE A 275 -7.87 -10.20 -7.55
CA PHE A 275 -7.92 -11.59 -7.09
C PHE A 275 -8.92 -12.45 -7.91
N ASP A 276 -9.94 -11.82 -8.50
CA ASP A 276 -10.88 -12.46 -9.42
C ASP A 276 -10.27 -12.94 -10.74
N PHE A 277 -9.16 -12.34 -11.20
CA PHE A 277 -8.48 -12.78 -12.42
C PHE A 277 -7.99 -14.22 -12.31
N VAL A 278 -7.49 -14.60 -11.13
CA VAL A 278 -7.06 -15.98 -10.87
C VAL A 278 -8.26 -16.89 -10.62
N ALA A 279 -9.36 -16.37 -10.05
CA ALA A 279 -10.52 -17.16 -9.64
C ALA A 279 -11.63 -17.35 -10.69
N LYS A 280 -11.49 -16.78 -11.90
CA LYS A 280 -12.51 -16.85 -12.96
C LYS A 280 -12.98 -18.29 -13.24
N THR A 281 -14.22 -18.57 -12.87
CA THR A 281 -14.92 -19.81 -13.21
C THR A 281 -15.38 -19.73 -14.67
N ARG A 282 -14.67 -20.39 -15.59
CA ARG A 282 -15.17 -20.60 -16.97
C ARG A 282 -15.11 -22.09 -17.36
N ASN A 283 -16.04 -22.49 -18.22
CA ASN A 283 -16.45 -23.88 -18.47
C ASN A 283 -15.86 -24.49 -19.76
N SER A 284 -14.57 -24.29 -20.07
CA SER A 284 -13.95 -24.91 -21.27
C SER A 284 -12.60 -25.59 -21.00
N ASP A 285 -12.17 -26.47 -21.91
CA ASP A 285 -11.06 -27.41 -21.72
C ASP A 285 -9.63 -26.81 -21.68
N GLU A 286 -9.45 -25.52 -22.03
CA GLU A 286 -8.17 -24.79 -21.80
C GLU A 286 -7.85 -24.58 -20.30
N HIS A 287 -8.75 -25.00 -19.40
CA HIS A 287 -8.77 -24.63 -17.99
C HIS A 287 -8.07 -25.59 -17.03
N ALA A 288 -7.55 -26.74 -17.47
CA ALA A 288 -6.97 -27.70 -16.52
C ALA A 288 -5.76 -27.12 -15.75
N ALA A 289 -4.97 -26.27 -16.40
CA ALA A 289 -3.84 -25.61 -15.78
C ALA A 289 -4.23 -24.38 -14.94
N LEU A 290 -5.17 -23.56 -15.42
CA LEU A 290 -5.71 -22.46 -14.62
C LEU A 290 -6.36 -23.00 -13.34
N LYS A 291 -7.20 -24.04 -13.44
CA LYS A 291 -7.77 -24.73 -12.26
C LYS A 291 -6.70 -25.27 -11.33
N ARG A 292 -5.57 -25.76 -11.85
CA ARG A 292 -4.43 -26.17 -11.01
C ARG A 292 -3.83 -24.97 -10.29
N ALA A 293 -3.57 -23.87 -10.98
CA ALA A 293 -3.08 -22.64 -10.37
C ALA A 293 -4.04 -22.08 -9.30
N VAL A 294 -5.35 -22.07 -9.55
CA VAL A 294 -6.35 -21.67 -8.55
C VAL A 294 -6.28 -22.56 -7.31
N ASN A 295 -6.26 -23.88 -7.50
CA ASN A 295 -6.16 -24.81 -6.37
C ASN A 295 -4.86 -24.63 -5.59
N THR A 296 -3.73 -24.40 -6.29
CA THR A 296 -2.45 -24.08 -5.67
C THR A 296 -2.50 -22.74 -4.91
N LEU A 297 -3.15 -21.72 -5.46
CA LEU A 297 -3.37 -20.45 -4.78
C LEU A 297 -4.19 -20.64 -3.50
N LEU A 298 -5.34 -21.30 -3.58
CA LEU A 298 -6.18 -21.58 -2.41
C LEU A 298 -5.41 -22.37 -1.35
N LYS A 299 -4.57 -23.33 -1.76
CA LYS A 299 -3.69 -24.08 -0.85
C LYS A 299 -2.63 -23.19 -0.21
N SER A 300 -2.03 -22.27 -0.98
CA SER A 300 -1.03 -21.33 -0.48
C SER A 300 -1.63 -20.33 0.52
N ILE A 301 -2.88 -19.90 0.29
CA ILE A 301 -3.66 -19.11 1.24
C ILE A 301 -3.91 -19.88 2.54
N ASP A 302 -4.21 -21.17 2.46
CA ASP A 302 -4.38 -22.00 3.66
C ASP A 302 -3.06 -22.17 4.44
N GLU A 303 -1.92 -22.15 3.74
CA GLU A 303 -0.58 -22.34 4.31
C GLU A 303 0.06 -21.07 4.89
N VAL A 304 -0.52 -19.89 4.65
CA VAL A 304 -0.04 -18.63 5.25
C VAL A 304 -0.89 -18.26 6.46
N SER A 305 -0.26 -17.75 7.51
CA SER A 305 -0.94 -17.28 8.72
C SER A 305 -0.25 -16.07 9.32
N LEU A 306 -1.01 -15.09 9.78
CA LEU A 306 -0.48 -13.98 10.57
C LEU A 306 0.12 -14.48 11.89
N ILE A 307 -0.44 -15.54 12.47
CA ILE A 307 -0.05 -16.03 13.80
C ILE A 307 1.18 -16.93 13.75
N GLU A 308 1.37 -17.69 12.66
CA GLU A 308 2.48 -18.64 12.52
C GLU A 308 3.62 -18.12 11.64
N ASP A 309 3.31 -17.37 10.58
CA ASP A 309 4.27 -16.89 9.59
C ASP A 309 4.50 -15.37 9.66
N ASP A 310 3.79 -14.65 10.54
CA ASP A 310 3.82 -13.17 10.61
C ASP A 310 3.47 -12.48 9.26
N VAL A 311 2.63 -13.11 8.45
CA VAL A 311 2.17 -12.56 7.16
C VAL A 311 0.69 -12.23 7.21
N LEU A 312 0.35 -10.96 6.99
CA LEU A 312 -1.02 -10.50 6.75
C LEU A 312 -1.34 -10.62 5.26
N LEU A 313 -2.27 -11.50 4.89
CA LEU A 313 -2.73 -11.64 3.52
C LEU A 313 -3.92 -10.71 3.27
N ILE A 314 -3.82 -9.86 2.23
CA ILE A 314 -4.91 -9.02 1.77
C ILE A 314 -5.17 -9.30 0.28
N GLY A 315 -6.34 -9.84 -0.04
CA GLY A 315 -6.82 -9.94 -1.42
C GLY A 315 -7.75 -8.78 -1.74
N ALA A 316 -7.68 -8.21 -2.94
CA ALA A 316 -8.64 -7.22 -3.44
C ALA A 316 -9.30 -7.71 -4.73
N THR A 317 -10.62 -7.49 -4.85
CA THR A 317 -11.35 -7.79 -6.09
C THR A 317 -12.36 -6.71 -6.45
N ASN A 318 -12.49 -6.48 -7.76
CA ASN A 318 -13.51 -5.60 -8.34
C ASN A 318 -14.80 -6.36 -8.73
N HIS A 319 -14.71 -7.70 -8.80
CA HIS A 319 -15.77 -8.58 -9.31
C HIS A 319 -16.05 -9.72 -8.32
N PRO A 320 -16.65 -9.42 -7.15
CA PRO A 320 -16.95 -10.43 -6.15
C PRO A 320 -17.88 -11.54 -6.66
N ASP A 321 -18.71 -11.26 -7.66
CA ASP A 321 -19.60 -12.22 -8.34
C ASP A 321 -18.85 -13.28 -9.15
N GLN A 322 -17.60 -13.01 -9.53
CA GLN A 322 -16.75 -13.94 -10.30
C GLN A 322 -15.95 -14.90 -9.41
N LEU A 323 -15.89 -14.63 -8.10
CA LEU A 323 -15.16 -15.45 -7.14
C LEU A 323 -15.95 -16.73 -6.81
N ASP A 324 -15.29 -17.89 -6.96
CA ASP A 324 -15.88 -19.16 -6.53
C ASP A 324 -16.04 -19.23 -5.00
N ALA A 325 -17.06 -19.95 -4.53
CA ALA A 325 -17.36 -20.16 -3.12
C ALA A 325 -16.22 -20.84 -2.35
N ALA A 326 -15.26 -21.47 -3.03
CA ALA A 326 -14.04 -21.92 -2.40
C ALA A 326 -13.23 -20.72 -1.86
N ALA A 327 -12.90 -19.74 -2.70
CA ALA A 327 -12.11 -18.56 -2.31
C ALA A 327 -12.71 -17.81 -1.13
N TRP A 328 -14.03 -17.56 -1.16
CA TRP A 328 -14.76 -16.88 -0.08
C TRP A 328 -14.55 -17.49 1.31
N ARG A 329 -14.32 -18.80 1.41
CA ARG A 329 -14.15 -19.50 2.70
C ARG A 329 -12.73 -19.50 3.25
N ARG A 330 -11.75 -19.00 2.49
CA ARG A 330 -10.32 -19.01 2.88
C ARG A 330 -9.87 -17.67 3.46
N PHE A 331 -10.68 -16.64 3.29
CA PHE A 331 -10.49 -15.36 3.96
C PHE A 331 -11.29 -15.38 5.26
N ASP A 332 -10.65 -14.90 6.31
CA ASP A 332 -11.24 -14.85 7.65
C ASP A 332 -12.25 -13.72 7.74
N GLU A 333 -11.94 -12.59 7.08
CA GLU A 333 -12.73 -11.36 7.11
C GLU A 333 -12.94 -10.79 5.70
N ILE A 334 -14.11 -10.18 5.49
CA ILE A 334 -14.51 -9.60 4.22
C ILE A 334 -14.96 -8.17 4.42
N VAL A 335 -14.22 -7.24 3.82
CA VAL A 335 -14.45 -5.81 3.94
C VAL A 335 -15.06 -5.30 2.64
N ASN A 336 -16.29 -4.79 2.73
CA ASN A 336 -16.99 -4.24 1.57
C ASN A 336 -16.61 -2.77 1.35
N PHE A 337 -16.30 -2.41 0.12
CA PHE A 337 -16.02 -1.06 -0.36
C PHE A 337 -17.10 -0.64 -1.38
N PRO A 338 -18.30 -0.25 -0.92
CA PRO A 338 -19.36 0.20 -1.82
C PRO A 338 -18.97 1.53 -2.49
N LYS A 339 -19.77 1.96 -3.49
CA LYS A 339 -19.67 3.34 -3.98
C LYS A 339 -20.00 4.31 -2.84
N PRO A 340 -19.28 5.43 -2.71
CA PRO A 340 -19.50 6.39 -1.63
C PRO A 340 -20.87 7.05 -1.77
N ASP A 341 -21.54 7.28 -0.63
CA ASP A 341 -22.73 8.10 -0.57
C ASP A 341 -22.39 9.60 -0.64
N VAL A 342 -23.40 10.47 -0.56
CA VAL A 342 -23.20 11.92 -0.69
C VAL A 342 -22.34 12.50 0.42
N GLU A 343 -22.48 12.01 1.66
CA GLU A 343 -21.70 12.50 2.80
C GLU A 343 -20.24 12.06 2.66
N MET A 344 -20.03 10.78 2.34
CA MET A 344 -18.70 10.23 2.09
C MET A 344 -18.00 10.91 0.90
N ARG A 345 -18.72 11.25 -0.18
CA ARG A 345 -18.14 12.02 -1.29
C ARG A 345 -17.74 13.43 -0.86
N ALA A 346 -18.54 14.10 -0.04
CA ALA A 346 -18.22 15.43 0.48
C ALA A 346 -16.96 15.39 1.37
N ASP A 347 -16.81 14.35 2.19
CA ASP A 347 -15.62 14.13 3.01
C ASP A 347 -14.39 13.83 2.14
N ILE A 348 -14.54 12.96 1.12
CA ILE A 348 -13.46 12.67 0.17
C ILE A 348 -13.02 13.97 -0.50
N LEU A 349 -13.96 14.77 -0.99
CA LEU A 349 -13.70 16.06 -1.63
C LEU A 349 -12.93 17.00 -0.70
N GLN A 350 -13.28 17.09 0.59
CA GLN A 350 -12.54 17.90 1.56
C GLN A 350 -11.08 17.46 1.69
N VAL A 351 -10.84 16.16 1.84
CA VAL A 351 -9.48 15.62 1.99
C VAL A 351 -8.65 15.88 0.74
N VAL A 352 -9.17 15.56 -0.44
CA VAL A 352 -8.40 15.68 -1.69
C VAL A 352 -8.19 17.13 -2.16
N THR A 353 -8.98 18.07 -1.65
CA THR A 353 -8.86 19.50 -1.98
C THR A 353 -8.14 20.32 -0.92
N GLN A 354 -7.65 19.70 0.15
CA GLN A 354 -7.04 20.40 1.29
C GLN A 354 -5.87 21.32 0.92
N GLU A 355 -5.09 20.97 -0.11
CA GLU A 355 -3.95 21.77 -0.60
C GLU A 355 -4.32 22.74 -1.73
N MET A 356 -5.57 22.74 -2.19
CA MET A 356 -6.04 23.50 -3.34
C MET A 356 -6.63 24.84 -2.91
N ASP A 357 -6.33 25.92 -3.64
CA ASP A 357 -6.97 27.23 -3.44
C ASP A 357 -8.27 27.29 -4.24
N ILE A 358 -9.40 27.04 -3.57
CA ILE A 358 -10.74 27.01 -4.17
C ILE A 358 -11.61 28.08 -3.50
N ALA A 359 -11.97 29.11 -4.26
CA ALA A 359 -12.87 30.16 -3.80
C ALA A 359 -14.31 29.65 -3.69
N ASP A 360 -14.96 29.99 -2.57
CA ASP A 360 -16.36 29.70 -2.28
C ASP A 360 -16.72 28.20 -2.36
N PHE A 361 -15.77 27.32 -2.01
CA PHE A 361 -15.93 25.88 -2.08
C PHE A 361 -16.97 25.34 -1.11
N ASP A 362 -17.96 24.62 -1.65
CA ASP A 362 -18.93 23.82 -0.90
C ASP A 362 -18.83 22.33 -1.32
N PRO A 363 -18.20 21.48 -0.50
CA PRO A 363 -18.04 20.05 -0.78
C PRO A 363 -19.38 19.32 -0.87
N LEU A 364 -20.39 19.72 -0.10
CA LEU A 364 -21.71 19.05 -0.08
C LEU A 364 -22.49 19.37 -1.35
N GLU A 365 -22.40 20.59 -1.84
CA GLU A 365 -23.01 20.98 -3.11
C GLU A 365 -22.40 20.18 -4.27
N LEU A 366 -21.07 20.10 -4.35
CA LEU A 366 -20.39 19.31 -5.38
C LEU A 366 -20.67 17.80 -5.23
N ALA A 367 -20.73 17.30 -4.00
CA ALA A 367 -21.08 15.91 -3.74
C ALA A 367 -22.50 15.55 -4.22
N ALA A 368 -23.44 16.49 -4.18
CA ALA A 368 -24.82 16.26 -4.63
C ALA A 368 -24.91 15.98 -6.14
N ASP A 369 -24.04 16.61 -6.94
CA ASP A 369 -23.99 16.46 -8.40
C ASP A 369 -22.98 15.39 -8.87
N THR A 370 -22.41 14.58 -7.97
CA THR A 370 -21.43 13.52 -8.29
C THR A 370 -21.96 12.12 -7.96
N GLU A 371 -23.26 11.91 -8.10
CA GLU A 371 -23.90 10.63 -7.77
C GLU A 371 -23.29 9.46 -8.54
N GLY A 372 -22.87 8.41 -7.80
CA GLY A 372 -22.31 7.20 -8.40
C GLY A 372 -20.83 7.29 -8.78
N LEU A 373 -20.19 8.45 -8.62
CA LEU A 373 -18.74 8.60 -8.77
C LEU A 373 -17.98 7.99 -7.59
N THR A 374 -16.81 7.42 -7.88
CA THR A 374 -15.88 6.86 -6.88
C THR A 374 -14.80 7.87 -6.50
N GLY A 375 -13.99 7.57 -5.48
CA GLY A 375 -12.89 8.45 -5.08
C GLY A 375 -11.88 8.70 -6.22
N SER A 376 -11.62 7.69 -7.05
CA SER A 376 -10.79 7.86 -8.25
C SER A 376 -11.43 8.79 -9.29
N ASP A 377 -12.75 8.70 -9.49
CA ASP A 377 -13.48 9.54 -10.44
C ASP A 377 -13.47 11.00 -9.98
N LEU A 378 -13.71 11.25 -8.68
CA LEU A 378 -13.63 12.59 -8.08
C LEU A 378 -12.23 13.21 -8.27
N ARG A 379 -11.16 12.43 -8.10
CA ARG A 379 -9.79 12.90 -8.40
C ARG A 379 -9.58 13.23 -9.87
N LEU A 380 -10.24 12.52 -10.79
CA LEU A 380 -10.16 12.83 -12.22
C LEU A 380 -10.91 14.11 -12.57
N VAL A 381 -12.09 14.31 -11.99
CA VAL A 381 -12.85 15.58 -12.09
C VAL A 381 -12.03 16.76 -11.62
N LEU A 382 -11.43 16.67 -10.42
CA LEU A 382 -10.59 17.74 -9.88
C LEU A 382 -9.36 18.02 -10.74
N ARG A 383 -8.74 16.97 -11.29
CA ARG A 383 -7.62 17.12 -12.21
C ARG A 383 -8.02 17.92 -13.45
N GLU A 384 -9.18 17.62 -14.03
CA GLU A 384 -9.66 18.35 -15.21
C GLU A 384 -9.89 19.83 -14.87
N ALA A 385 -10.60 20.11 -13.77
CA ALA A 385 -10.87 21.48 -13.33
C ALA A 385 -9.58 22.30 -13.14
N VAL A 386 -8.53 21.68 -12.58
CA VAL A 386 -7.22 22.33 -12.41
C VAL A 386 -6.57 22.62 -13.76
N LEU A 387 -6.59 21.66 -14.68
CA LEU A 387 -5.98 21.83 -15.99
C LEU A 387 -6.69 22.92 -16.79
N ASP A 388 -8.01 22.98 -16.72
CA ASP A 388 -8.81 24.02 -17.39
C ASP A 388 -8.53 25.40 -16.80
N ALA A 389 -8.51 25.55 -15.48
CA ALA A 389 -8.13 26.82 -14.84
C ALA A 389 -6.72 27.28 -15.26
N LEU A 390 -5.77 26.35 -15.40
CA LEU A 390 -4.42 26.65 -15.88
C LEU A 390 -4.40 27.09 -17.35
N THR A 391 -5.31 26.60 -18.20
CA THR A 391 -5.41 27.11 -19.59
C THR A 391 -5.82 28.58 -19.65
N GLU A 392 -6.50 29.07 -18.61
CA GLU A 392 -6.88 30.47 -18.43
C GLU A 392 -5.86 31.29 -17.62
N GLU A 393 -4.66 30.73 -17.37
CA GLU A 393 -3.60 31.32 -16.56
C GLU A 393 -4.03 31.61 -15.10
N ARG A 394 -4.98 30.83 -14.55
CA ARG A 394 -5.44 30.91 -13.16
C ARG A 394 -4.87 29.76 -12.33
N THR A 395 -4.54 30.06 -11.07
CA THR A 395 -4.11 29.06 -10.06
C THR A 395 -5.09 28.93 -8.89
N THR A 396 -6.16 29.73 -8.90
CA THR A 396 -7.27 29.65 -7.95
C THR A 396 -8.48 29.12 -8.70
N LEU A 397 -9.07 28.06 -8.18
CA LEU A 397 -10.31 27.49 -8.70
C LEU A 397 -11.52 28.14 -8.03
N THR A 398 -12.68 27.95 -8.62
CA THR A 398 -13.98 28.31 -8.06
C THR A 398 -14.88 27.09 -7.99
N GLN A 399 -15.94 27.14 -7.18
CA GLN A 399 -16.99 26.12 -7.17
C GLN A 399 -17.52 25.85 -8.60
N ASP A 400 -17.71 26.90 -9.40
CA ASP A 400 -18.21 26.78 -10.77
C ASP A 400 -17.25 25.99 -11.68
N ASP A 401 -15.93 26.18 -11.55
CA ASP A 401 -14.93 25.42 -12.32
C ASP A 401 -15.06 23.90 -12.02
N LEU A 402 -15.30 23.54 -10.76
CA LEU A 402 -15.48 22.14 -10.37
C LEU A 402 -16.80 21.56 -10.90
N MET A 403 -17.87 22.34 -10.83
CA MET A 403 -19.20 21.95 -11.33
C MET A 403 -19.21 21.79 -12.85
N GLU A 404 -18.44 22.60 -13.58
CA GLU A 404 -18.24 22.43 -15.02
C GLU A 404 -17.48 21.14 -15.32
N ALA A 405 -16.39 20.87 -14.60
CA ALA A 405 -15.62 19.63 -14.76
C ALA A 405 -16.45 18.37 -14.46
N VAL A 406 -17.39 18.41 -13.50
CA VAL A 406 -18.31 17.30 -13.24
C VAL A 406 -19.19 17.03 -14.45
N ARG A 407 -19.80 18.08 -15.05
CA ARG A 407 -20.65 17.93 -16.23
C ARG A 407 -19.88 17.36 -17.41
N ASP A 408 -18.68 17.87 -17.66
CA ASP A 408 -17.80 17.39 -18.72
C ASP A 408 -17.41 15.92 -18.52
N PHE A 409 -17.18 15.51 -17.28
CA PHE A 409 -16.93 14.12 -16.94
C PHE A 409 -18.14 13.23 -17.25
N GLU A 410 -19.35 13.62 -16.83
CA GLU A 410 -20.59 12.88 -17.10
C GLU A 410 -20.89 12.77 -18.60
N GLU A 411 -20.66 13.83 -19.38
CA GLU A 411 -20.82 13.81 -20.83
C GLU A 411 -19.84 12.82 -21.48
N ARG A 412 -18.58 12.80 -21.04
CA ARG A 412 -17.56 11.86 -21.52
C ARG A 412 -17.90 10.42 -21.18
N ASP A 413 -18.39 10.17 -19.95
CA ASP A 413 -18.77 8.82 -19.52
C ASP A 413 -19.99 8.31 -20.31
N SER A 414 -20.99 9.17 -20.49
CA SER A 414 -22.18 8.88 -21.32
C SER A 414 -21.82 8.56 -22.78
N LEU A 415 -20.84 9.27 -23.36
CA LEU A 415 -20.36 9.02 -24.72
C LEU A 415 -19.63 7.67 -24.84
N LYS A 416 -18.82 7.29 -23.84
CA LYS A 416 -18.18 5.96 -23.80
C LYS A 416 -19.22 4.85 -23.76
N ASP A 417 -20.26 5.00 -22.97
CA ASP A 417 -21.34 4.01 -22.88
C ASP A 417 -22.12 3.87 -24.20
N LEU A 418 -22.29 4.98 -24.95
CA LEU A 418 -22.90 4.97 -26.28
C LEU A 418 -22.03 4.26 -27.33
N ASP A 419 -20.72 4.53 -27.37
CA ASP A 419 -19.78 3.90 -28.29
C ASP A 419 -19.65 2.38 -28.05
N MET A 420 -19.76 1.94 -26.79
CA MET A 420 -19.77 0.51 -26.42
C MET A 420 -21.03 -0.21 -26.93
N ILE A 421 -22.18 0.48 -26.99
CA ILE A 421 -23.43 -0.08 -27.53
C ILE A 421 -23.38 -0.17 -29.07
N GLU A 422 -22.78 0.81 -29.75
CA GLU A 422 -22.60 0.76 -31.22
C GLU A 422 -21.57 -0.30 -31.65
N GLY A 423 -20.50 -0.50 -30.87
CA GLY A 423 -19.51 -1.57 -31.11
C GLY A 423 -20.08 -2.98 -31.01
N ASP A 424 -20.99 -3.23 -30.07
CA ASP A 424 -21.71 -4.51 -29.95
C ASP A 424 -22.74 -4.71 -31.08
N HIS A 425 -23.30 -3.61 -31.61
CA HIS A 425 -24.23 -3.66 -32.74
C HIS A 425 -23.50 -3.98 -34.06
N ASP A 426 -22.28 -3.47 -34.27
CA ASP A 426 -21.44 -3.84 -35.43
C ASP A 426 -20.93 -5.28 -35.36
N ALA A 427 -20.69 -5.82 -34.14
CA ALA A 427 -20.39 -7.24 -33.95
C ALA A 427 -21.61 -8.15 -34.26
N LEU A 428 -22.83 -7.68 -34.00
CA LEU A 428 -24.08 -8.37 -34.36
C LEU A 428 -24.43 -8.24 -35.84
N VAL A 429 -24.11 -7.12 -36.50
CA VAL A 429 -24.34 -6.92 -37.94
C VAL A 429 -23.31 -7.67 -38.79
N ALA A 430 -22.09 -7.88 -38.30
CA ALA A 430 -21.07 -8.73 -38.96
C ALA A 430 -21.40 -10.24 -38.93
N GLY A 431 -22.42 -10.67 -38.18
CA GLY A 431 -22.91 -12.05 -38.12
C GLY A 431 -24.06 -12.37 -39.09
N GLY A 432 -24.53 -11.40 -39.88
CA GLY A 432 -25.74 -11.51 -40.68
C GLY A 432 -25.51 -11.44 -42.18
N ASP A 433 -24.74 -12.37 -42.77
CA ASP A 433 -24.74 -12.52 -44.22
C ASP A 433 -25.65 -13.68 -44.67
N ILE A 434 -26.76 -13.25 -45.26
CA ILE A 434 -27.80 -14.06 -45.86
C ILE A 434 -27.23 -14.74 -47.09
N SER A 435 -27.23 -16.07 -47.09
CA SER A 435 -26.99 -16.87 -48.28
C SER A 435 -28.16 -16.72 -49.26
N ALA A 436 -27.95 -16.05 -50.40
CA ALA A 436 -28.89 -16.08 -51.53
C ALA A 436 -28.18 -15.86 -52.89
N ASP A 437 -28.54 -16.73 -53.84
CA ASP A 437 -28.24 -16.83 -55.29
C ASP A 437 -26.85 -17.32 -55.73
N GLY A 438 -26.69 -18.34 -56.60
CA GLY A 438 -27.65 -19.18 -57.33
C GLY A 438 -26.97 -20.00 -58.45
N GLY A 439 -27.45 -21.24 -58.69
CA GLY A 439 -27.19 -22.12 -59.86
C GLY A 439 -26.03 -23.13 -59.69
N SER A 440 -26.14 -24.44 -59.97
CA SER A 440 -27.09 -25.23 -60.75
C SER A 440 -26.98 -26.74 -60.41
N ASP A 441 -28.08 -27.44 -60.71
CA ASP A 441 -28.19 -28.85 -61.13
C ASP A 441 -28.39 -30.01 -60.13
N THR A 442 -29.61 -30.55 -60.26
CA THR A 442 -30.02 -31.95 -60.39
C THR A 442 -30.49 -32.77 -59.18
N ASP A 443 -31.73 -33.24 -59.37
CA ASP A 443 -32.30 -34.55 -59.06
C ASP A 443 -33.13 -34.79 -57.78
N THR A 444 -34.44 -34.64 -57.99
CA THR A 444 -35.51 -35.65 -57.82
C THR A 444 -36.04 -36.03 -56.42
N THR A 445 -37.39 -35.96 -56.35
CA THR A 445 -38.35 -36.84 -55.61
C THR A 445 -38.39 -36.72 -54.08
N ASP A 446 -39.51 -36.76 -53.35
CA ASP A 446 -40.92 -36.99 -53.64
C ASP A 446 -41.80 -36.55 -52.43
N HIS A 447 -43.01 -36.06 -52.72
CA HIS A 447 -44.29 -36.21 -52.00
C HIS A 447 -44.44 -36.32 -50.45
N SER A 448 -45.15 -35.31 -49.89
CA SER A 448 -46.53 -35.40 -49.35
C SER A 448 -46.86 -35.52 -47.84
N HIS A 449 -47.89 -34.73 -47.48
CA HIS A 449 -49.01 -34.90 -46.52
C HIS A 449 -48.86 -34.69 -44.99
N ASP A 450 -49.51 -33.60 -44.55
CA ASP A 450 -50.68 -33.49 -43.64
C ASP A 450 -50.79 -34.19 -42.27
N HIS A 451 -51.43 -33.42 -41.39
CA HIS A 451 -52.31 -33.75 -40.25
C HIS A 451 -51.77 -33.77 -38.80
N ASP A 452 -52.24 -32.76 -38.04
CA ASP A 452 -53.06 -32.83 -36.82
C ASP A 452 -52.65 -33.63 -35.58
N ALA A 453 -52.61 -32.86 -34.47
CA ALA A 453 -53.34 -33.04 -33.21
C ALA A 453 -52.93 -34.10 -32.14
N ASP A 454 -53.16 -33.64 -30.90
CA ASP A 454 -53.27 -34.34 -29.61
C ASP A 454 -51.96 -34.93 -29.02
N GLY A 455 -51.61 -34.71 -27.76
CA GLY A 455 -52.43 -34.65 -26.56
C GLY A 455 -52.27 -35.98 -25.79
N HIS A 456 -51.95 -35.89 -24.48
CA HIS A 456 -51.73 -36.94 -23.46
C HIS A 456 -50.25 -37.20 -23.10
N THR A 457 -49.75 -36.80 -21.92
CA THR A 457 -49.94 -37.38 -20.56
C THR A 457 -49.60 -38.88 -20.46
N HIS A 458 -48.51 -39.22 -19.79
CA HIS A 458 -48.51 -40.20 -18.70
C HIS A 458 -47.24 -40.15 -17.85
N GLU A 459 -47.45 -40.20 -16.54
CA GLU A 459 -46.51 -40.52 -15.46
C GLU A 459 -45.73 -41.82 -15.72
N HIS A 460 -44.46 -41.87 -15.31
CA HIS A 460 -44.07 -42.52 -14.05
C HIS A 460 -42.67 -42.15 -13.58
#